data_AF-A0A9D1TCN5-F1
#
_entry.id   AF-A0A9D1TCN5-F1
#
_cell.length_a   1.000
_cell.length_b   1.000
_cell.length_c   1.000
_cell.angle_alpha   90.00
_cell.angle_beta   90.00
_cell.angle_gamma   90.00
#
_symmetry.space_group_name_H-M   'P 1'
#
loop_
_entity.id
_entity.type
_entity.pdbx_description
1 polymer ?
#
loop_
_entity_poly.entity_id
_entity_poly.type
_entity_poly.pdbx_seq_one_letter_code
_entity_poly.pdbx_strand_id
1 'polypeptide(L)'
;MKMKRMFAAAVALALFCTGLAFAQEETQEDDWYLETASELARCVGELAGDEAYMQMMTSNPFDILAPLQEADFASVTGAWRIRIGEGMISLMGTLDGMSQTGRESLNSKMPSAILNQWNAYVSAEAVAASTMLAYMRTYSMPEDFEQCALILRFDGAQVGVAFMQTGEDTITATAYPLFLAEDSSLEESIEAISQGDVPLMAVEKLF
;
A
#
# COMPACT_ATOMS: atom_id res chain seq x y z
N MET A 1 46.95 -10.80 -56.53
CA MET A 1 46.20 -10.06 -57.56
C MET A 1 44.71 -10.26 -57.30
N LYS A 2 43.94 -9.16 -57.29
CA LYS A 2 42.47 -9.04 -57.21
C LYS A 2 41.77 -9.26 -55.87
N MET A 3 41.55 -8.10 -55.26
CA MET A 3 40.47 -7.72 -54.34
C MET A 3 39.10 -7.69 -55.04
N LYS A 4 38.04 -7.78 -54.23
CA LYS A 4 36.61 -7.36 -54.43
C LYS A 4 35.59 -8.42 -54.86
N ARG A 5 34.70 -8.75 -53.91
CA ARG A 5 33.22 -8.55 -53.91
C ARG A 5 32.67 -9.29 -52.67
N MET A 6 32.53 -8.62 -51.51
CA MET A 6 31.41 -7.78 -51.05
C MET A 6 30.06 -8.52 -50.95
N PHE A 7 29.42 -8.34 -49.78
CA PHE A 7 28.01 -8.56 -49.41
C PHE A 7 27.54 -9.99 -49.07
N ALA A 8 27.63 -10.33 -47.78
CA ALA A 8 26.56 -10.99 -47.02
C ALA A 8 26.93 -11.02 -45.52
N ALA A 9 27.10 -9.84 -44.92
CA ALA A 9 27.26 -9.68 -43.48
C ALA A 9 26.35 -8.53 -43.04
N ALA A 10 25.07 -8.84 -42.80
CA ALA A 10 24.11 -8.06 -42.03
C ALA A 10 22.80 -8.84 -42.07
N VAL A 11 22.32 -9.31 -40.91
CA VAL A 11 20.92 -9.62 -40.53
C VAL A 11 20.85 -10.70 -39.42
N ALA A 12 21.90 -11.50 -39.18
CA ALA A 12 21.84 -12.54 -38.13
C ALA A 12 22.35 -12.11 -36.72
N LEU A 13 22.55 -10.81 -36.47
CA LEU A 13 23.04 -10.31 -35.17
C LEU A 13 22.29 -9.04 -34.73
N ALA A 14 20.96 -9.11 -34.76
CA ALA A 14 20.07 -8.07 -34.21
C ALA A 14 18.92 -8.70 -33.40
N LEU A 15 19.16 -9.87 -32.81
CA LEU A 15 18.17 -10.62 -32.01
C LEU A 15 18.61 -10.85 -30.55
N PHE A 16 19.66 -10.13 -30.10
CA PHE A 16 20.17 -10.24 -28.72
C PHE A 16 20.19 -8.91 -27.94
N CYS A 17 19.59 -7.83 -28.44
CA CYS A 17 19.66 -6.51 -27.78
C CYS A 17 18.30 -5.81 -27.54
N THR A 18 17.17 -6.52 -27.59
CA THR A 18 15.84 -5.96 -27.21
C THR A 18 15.22 -6.74 -26.06
N GLY A 19 16.06 -7.21 -25.15
CA GLY A 19 15.69 -7.69 -23.83
C GLY A 19 16.32 -6.83 -22.74
N LEU A 20 16.40 -5.51 -22.94
CA LEU A 20 16.44 -4.57 -21.83
C LEU A 20 15.03 -4.55 -21.23
N ALA A 21 14.65 -5.67 -20.63
CA ALA A 21 13.73 -5.61 -19.50
C ALA A 21 14.45 -4.71 -18.50
N PHE A 22 13.84 -3.57 -18.20
CA PHE A 22 14.13 -2.84 -16.99
C PHE A 22 13.81 -3.82 -15.85
N ALA A 23 14.78 -4.66 -15.49
CA ALA A 23 14.88 -5.17 -14.14
C ALA A 23 15.21 -3.93 -13.32
N GLN A 24 14.15 -3.19 -12.98
CA GLN A 24 14.14 -2.30 -11.85
C GLN A 24 14.73 -3.12 -10.70
N GLU A 25 15.80 -2.62 -10.08
CA GLU A 25 16.25 -3.15 -8.79
C GLU A 25 15.07 -2.94 -7.84
N GLU A 26 14.11 -3.87 -7.82
CA GLU A 26 13.26 -4.08 -6.66
C GLU A 26 14.25 -4.43 -5.55
N THR A 27 14.47 -3.46 -4.67
CA THR A 27 15.28 -3.67 -3.48
C THR A 27 14.62 -4.79 -2.69
N GLN A 28 15.41 -5.70 -2.14
CA GLN A 28 14.93 -6.82 -1.31
C GLN A 28 13.97 -6.39 -0.18
N GLU A 29 14.03 -5.11 0.20
CA GLU A 29 13.11 -4.44 1.12
C GLU A 29 11.69 -4.33 0.57
N ASP A 30 11.54 -3.89 -0.68
CA ASP A 30 10.23 -3.72 -1.33
C ASP A 30 9.51 -5.05 -1.45
N ASP A 31 10.26 -6.12 -1.71
CA ASP A 31 9.74 -7.48 -1.75
C ASP A 31 9.08 -7.89 -0.42
N TRP A 32 9.71 -7.61 0.72
CA TRP A 32 9.17 -8.00 2.02
C TRP A 32 7.90 -7.24 2.40
N TYR A 33 7.89 -5.91 2.21
CA TYR A 33 6.70 -5.10 2.48
C TYR A 33 5.54 -5.54 1.59
N LEU A 34 5.80 -5.73 0.29
CA LEU A 34 4.78 -6.11 -0.68
C LEU A 34 4.26 -7.52 -0.44
N GLU A 35 5.14 -8.49 -0.16
CA GLU A 35 4.75 -9.86 0.19
C GLU A 35 3.88 -9.88 1.45
N THR A 36 4.33 -9.21 2.52
CA THR A 36 3.59 -9.13 3.78
C THR A 36 2.25 -8.43 3.60
N ALA A 37 2.21 -7.33 2.85
CA ALA A 37 0.97 -6.61 2.58
C ALA A 37 -0.01 -7.46 1.76
N SER A 38 0.49 -8.20 0.76
CA SER A 38 -0.32 -9.09 -0.08
C SER A 38 -0.90 -10.24 0.73
N GLU A 39 -0.10 -10.84 1.64
CA GLU A 39 -0.59 -11.88 2.55
C GLU A 39 -1.72 -11.38 3.44
N LEU A 40 -1.54 -10.20 4.06
CA LEU A 40 -2.55 -9.62 4.95
C LEU A 40 -3.80 -9.18 4.17
N ALA A 41 -3.66 -8.66 2.95
CA ALA A 41 -4.79 -8.34 2.08
C ALA A 41 -5.61 -9.58 1.71
N ARG A 42 -4.94 -10.71 1.47
CA ARG A 42 -5.63 -11.99 1.26
C ARG A 42 -6.42 -12.41 2.49
N CYS A 43 -5.92 -12.17 3.70
CA CYS A 43 -6.66 -12.42 4.93
C CYS A 43 -7.91 -11.51 5.04
N VAL A 44 -7.82 -10.25 4.64
CA VAL A 44 -8.99 -9.34 4.56
C VAL A 44 -10.04 -9.90 3.59
N GLY A 45 -9.63 -10.36 2.42
CA GLY A 45 -10.52 -11.01 1.45
C GLY A 45 -11.17 -12.30 1.97
N GLU A 46 -10.39 -13.15 2.65
CA GLU A 46 -10.91 -14.35 3.31
C GLU A 46 -11.98 -14.01 4.36
N LEU A 47 -11.76 -12.98 5.19
CA LEU A 47 -12.76 -12.54 6.18
C LEU A 47 -14.01 -11.94 5.52
N ALA A 48 -13.85 -11.19 4.43
CA ALA A 48 -14.98 -10.61 3.71
C ALA A 48 -15.89 -11.68 3.10
N GLY A 49 -15.29 -12.79 2.62
CA GLY A 49 -15.99 -13.94 2.04
C GLY A 49 -16.45 -15.01 3.05
N ASP A 50 -16.02 -14.94 4.32
CA ASP A 50 -16.42 -15.90 5.35
C ASP A 50 -17.82 -15.55 5.88
N GLU A 51 -18.83 -16.25 5.37
CA GLU A 51 -20.23 -16.07 5.75
C GLU A 51 -20.47 -16.22 7.27
N ALA A 52 -19.77 -17.14 7.93
CA ALA A 52 -19.96 -17.39 9.36
C ALA A 52 -19.36 -16.27 10.21
N TYR A 53 -18.18 -15.78 9.82
CA TYR A 53 -17.57 -14.59 10.40
C TYR A 53 -18.48 -13.37 10.23
N MET A 54 -18.94 -13.13 9.00
CA MET A 54 -19.78 -11.98 8.66
C MET A 54 -21.10 -11.97 9.42
N GLN A 55 -21.76 -13.13 9.57
CA GLN A 55 -22.98 -13.28 10.38
C GLN A 55 -22.77 -12.99 11.87
N MET A 56 -21.58 -13.28 12.41
CA MET A 56 -21.25 -12.99 13.80
C MET A 56 -20.97 -11.50 14.03
N MET A 57 -20.32 -10.86 13.06
CA MET A 57 -19.86 -9.48 13.20
C MET A 57 -20.95 -8.44 12.92
N THR A 58 -21.91 -8.74 12.03
CA THR A 58 -23.04 -7.85 11.76
C THR A 58 -24.30 -8.64 11.42
N SER A 59 -25.44 -8.16 11.91
CA SER A 59 -26.76 -8.67 11.53
C SER A 59 -27.25 -8.11 10.19
N ASN A 60 -26.64 -7.02 9.71
CA ASN A 60 -26.95 -6.36 8.44
C ASN A 60 -25.64 -6.19 7.66
N PRO A 61 -25.37 -7.00 6.62
CA PRO A 61 -24.19 -6.79 5.79
C PRO A 61 -24.26 -5.43 5.10
N PHE A 62 -23.12 -4.74 5.00
CA PHE A 62 -23.02 -3.46 4.31
C PHE A 62 -22.86 -3.70 2.81
N ASP A 63 -23.64 -3.01 1.98
CA ASP A 63 -23.53 -3.12 0.50
C ASP A 63 -22.13 -2.73 0.01
N ILE A 64 -21.43 -1.86 0.75
CA ILE A 64 -20.06 -1.43 0.47
C ILE A 64 -19.05 -2.58 0.46
N LEU A 65 -19.40 -3.75 1.01
CA LEU A 65 -18.54 -4.93 1.05
C LEU A 65 -18.54 -5.75 -0.23
N ALA A 66 -19.55 -5.61 -1.09
CA ALA A 66 -19.68 -6.45 -2.29
C ALA A 66 -18.40 -6.50 -3.15
N PRO A 67 -17.69 -5.38 -3.42
CA PRO A 67 -16.46 -5.44 -4.19
C PRO A 67 -15.34 -6.25 -3.51
N LEU A 68 -15.28 -6.27 -2.18
CA LEU A 68 -14.32 -7.09 -1.43
C LEU A 68 -14.66 -8.58 -1.48
N GLN A 69 -15.93 -8.93 -1.62
CA GLN A 69 -16.38 -10.32 -1.67
C GLN A 69 -16.16 -10.95 -3.06
N GLU A 70 -16.14 -10.12 -4.09
CA GLU A 70 -16.01 -10.54 -5.49
C GLU A 70 -14.56 -10.46 -6.00
N ALA A 71 -13.69 -9.69 -5.33
CA ALA A 71 -12.32 -9.45 -5.77
C ALA A 71 -11.42 -10.70 -5.67
N ASP A 72 -10.49 -10.83 -6.63
CA ASP A 72 -9.40 -11.80 -6.58
C ASP A 72 -8.17 -11.22 -5.86
N PHE A 73 -7.98 -11.65 -4.60
CA PHE A 73 -6.84 -11.23 -3.78
C PHE A 73 -5.53 -11.99 -4.08
N ALA A 74 -5.52 -12.90 -5.07
CA ALA A 74 -4.29 -13.58 -5.48
C ALA A 74 -3.42 -12.74 -6.42
N SER A 75 -3.99 -11.71 -7.07
CA SER A 75 -3.30 -10.91 -8.09
C SER A 75 -3.37 -9.42 -7.81
N VAL A 76 -2.30 -8.86 -7.24
CA VAL A 76 -2.13 -7.41 -7.11
C VAL A 76 -1.94 -6.79 -8.49
N THR A 77 -2.74 -5.78 -8.82
CA THR A 77 -2.74 -5.08 -10.12
C THR A 77 -2.14 -3.68 -10.07
N GLY A 78 -1.85 -3.19 -8.86
CA GLY A 78 -1.08 -1.97 -8.65
C GLY A 78 -0.75 -1.79 -7.18
N ALA A 79 0.37 -1.11 -6.91
CA ALA A 79 0.82 -0.86 -5.55
C ALA A 79 1.45 0.51 -5.39
N TRP A 80 1.18 1.15 -4.25
CA TRP A 80 1.73 2.45 -3.88
C TRP A 80 2.26 2.42 -2.46
N ARG A 81 3.40 3.04 -2.23
CA ARG A 81 3.99 3.27 -0.90
C ARG A 81 3.76 4.71 -0.47
N ILE A 82 3.34 4.86 0.78
CA ILE A 82 3.12 6.14 1.45
C ILE A 82 4.09 6.23 2.64
N ARG A 83 4.95 7.24 2.61
CA ARG A 83 5.92 7.56 3.67
C ARG A 83 5.70 8.98 4.19
N ILE A 84 6.12 9.23 5.43
CA ILE A 84 6.17 10.60 5.96
C ILE A 84 7.11 11.42 5.07
N GLY A 85 6.59 12.49 4.48
CA GLY A 85 7.35 13.38 3.62
C GLY A 85 8.21 14.37 4.42
N GLU A 86 9.23 14.96 3.78
CA GLU A 86 10.10 15.98 4.38
C GLU A 86 9.31 17.15 4.97
N GLY A 87 8.15 17.47 4.37
CA GLY A 87 7.22 18.47 4.85
C GLY A 87 6.69 18.23 6.25
N MET A 88 6.28 17.00 6.54
CA MET A 88 5.80 16.61 7.86
C MET A 88 6.96 16.51 8.84
N ILE A 89 8.13 16.04 8.42
CA ILE A 89 9.34 16.04 9.26
C ILE A 89 9.68 17.47 9.69
N SER A 90 9.67 18.42 8.75
CA SER A 90 9.90 19.84 9.04
C SER A 90 8.83 20.40 9.98
N LEU A 91 7.55 20.12 9.71
CA LEU A 91 6.46 20.56 10.57
C LEU A 91 6.60 20.00 11.99
N MET A 92 6.90 18.71 12.14
CA MET A 92 7.17 18.08 13.44
C MET A 92 8.34 18.73 14.19
N GLY A 93 9.40 19.11 13.47
CA GLY A 93 10.54 19.84 14.01
C GLY A 93 10.20 21.24 14.52
N THR A 94 9.13 21.86 13.99
CA THR A 94 8.66 23.21 14.37
C THR A 94 7.53 23.22 15.40
N LEU A 95 6.96 22.07 15.75
CA LEU A 95 5.90 21.95 16.76
C LEU A 95 6.50 22.05 18.18
N ASP A 96 6.89 23.27 18.54
CA ASP A 96 7.18 23.67 19.91
C ASP A 96 5.88 23.62 20.73
N GLY A 97 5.82 22.72 21.71
CA GLY A 97 4.66 22.54 22.60
C GLY A 97 4.02 21.16 22.55
N MET A 98 4.40 20.28 21.62
CA MET A 98 3.95 18.88 21.66
C MET A 98 4.69 18.11 22.76
N SER A 99 3.96 17.40 23.61
CA SER A 99 4.57 16.53 24.63
C SER A 99 5.36 15.40 23.96
N GLN A 100 6.31 14.83 24.69
CA GLN A 100 7.05 13.65 24.23
C GLN A 100 6.09 12.52 23.81
N THR A 101 5.09 12.22 24.65
CA THR A 101 4.05 11.23 24.33
C THR A 101 3.26 11.57 23.06
N GLY A 102 3.01 12.86 22.82
CA GLY A 102 2.35 13.32 21.59
C GLY A 102 3.21 13.06 20.36
N ARG A 103 4.52 13.35 20.43
CA ARG A 103 5.47 13.11 19.33
C ARG A 103 5.64 11.61 19.04
N GLU A 104 5.80 10.80 20.08
CA GLU A 104 5.87 9.33 19.97
C GLU A 104 4.58 8.76 19.39
N SER A 105 3.42 9.23 19.85
CA SER A 105 2.12 8.80 19.32
C SER A 105 1.91 9.21 17.87
N LEU A 106 2.35 10.42 17.49
CA LEU A 106 2.23 10.90 16.11
C LEU A 106 3.05 10.03 15.16
N ASN A 107 4.33 9.80 15.49
CA ASN A 107 5.22 8.98 14.66
C ASN A 107 4.78 7.52 14.57
N SER A 108 4.33 6.93 15.67
CA SER A 108 3.98 5.50 15.72
C SER A 108 2.63 5.17 15.07
N LYS A 109 1.72 6.15 14.95
CA LYS A 109 0.35 5.90 14.46
C LYS A 109 0.10 6.44 13.06
N MET A 110 1.01 7.25 12.51
CA MET A 110 0.79 7.98 11.25
C MET A 110 0.37 7.06 10.09
N PRO A 111 1.04 5.92 9.84
CA PRO A 111 0.65 5.04 8.73
C PRO A 111 -0.81 4.56 8.85
N SER A 112 -1.22 4.06 10.02
CA SER A 112 -2.60 3.64 10.26
C SER A 112 -3.58 4.81 10.26
N ALA A 113 -3.20 5.98 10.75
CA ALA A 113 -4.09 7.15 10.82
C ALA A 113 -4.57 7.56 9.42
N ILE A 114 -3.69 7.53 8.42
CA ILE A 114 -4.02 7.88 7.04
C ILE A 114 -5.03 6.91 6.44
N LEU A 115 -4.84 5.61 6.65
CA LEU A 115 -5.74 4.58 6.15
C LEU A 115 -7.12 4.65 6.83
N ASN A 116 -7.16 4.93 8.13
CA ASN A 116 -8.42 5.11 8.84
C ASN A 116 -9.15 6.39 8.39
N GLN A 117 -8.40 7.47 8.15
CA GLN A 117 -8.95 8.74 7.68
C GLN A 117 -9.50 8.62 6.26
N TRP A 118 -8.88 7.80 5.40
CA TRP A 118 -9.39 7.45 4.07
C TRP A 118 -10.84 6.96 4.14
N ASN A 119 -11.11 5.93 4.94
CA ASN A 119 -12.46 5.39 5.08
C ASN A 119 -13.41 6.37 5.77
N ALA A 120 -12.91 7.20 6.69
CA ALA A 120 -13.72 8.24 7.33
C ALA A 120 -14.19 9.34 6.35
N TYR A 121 -13.44 9.61 5.27
CA TYR A 121 -13.88 10.52 4.22
C TYR A 121 -14.98 9.93 3.33
N VAL A 122 -15.09 8.59 3.26
CA VAL A 122 -16.11 7.91 2.47
C VAL A 122 -17.44 7.90 3.22
N SER A 123 -17.50 7.21 4.36
CA SER A 123 -18.73 7.12 5.16
C SER A 123 -18.48 6.48 6.53
N ALA A 124 -19.46 6.59 7.44
CA ALA A 124 -19.44 5.85 8.69
C ALA A 124 -19.51 4.32 8.47
N GLU A 125 -20.21 3.88 7.42
CA GLU A 125 -20.30 2.47 7.04
C GLU A 125 -18.95 1.93 6.56
N ALA A 126 -18.20 2.71 5.78
CA ALA A 126 -16.84 2.36 5.36
C ALA A 126 -15.91 2.17 6.56
N VAL A 127 -15.99 3.05 7.57
CA VAL A 127 -15.21 2.91 8.81
C VAL A 127 -15.60 1.65 9.58
N ALA A 128 -16.91 1.36 9.71
CA ALA A 128 -17.40 0.18 10.40
C ALA A 128 -16.98 -1.11 9.68
N ALA A 129 -17.17 -1.17 8.36
CA ALA A 129 -16.75 -2.27 7.51
C ALA A 129 -15.24 -2.52 7.59
N SER A 130 -14.46 -1.44 7.53
CA SER A 130 -13.00 -1.51 7.65
C SER A 130 -12.54 -2.00 9.01
N THR A 131 -13.16 -1.54 10.09
CA THR A 131 -12.85 -2.00 11.45
C THR A 131 -13.18 -3.48 11.64
N MET A 132 -14.31 -3.93 11.08
CA MET A 132 -14.76 -5.32 11.15
C MET A 132 -13.82 -6.28 10.39
N LEU A 133 -13.25 -5.83 9.28
CA LEU A 133 -12.40 -6.66 8.42
C LEU A 133 -10.91 -6.40 8.63
N ALA A 134 -10.54 -5.46 9.50
CA ALA A 134 -9.15 -5.15 9.79
C ALA A 134 -8.43 -6.39 10.32
N TYR A 135 -7.27 -6.69 9.75
CA TYR A 135 -6.48 -7.84 10.12
C TYR A 135 -5.05 -7.42 10.42
N MET A 136 -4.51 -7.87 11.56
CA MET A 136 -3.20 -7.45 12.04
C MET A 136 -2.31 -8.63 12.41
N ARG A 137 -1.00 -8.47 12.18
CA ARG A 137 0.04 -9.38 12.68
C ARG A 137 1.29 -8.61 13.08
N THR A 138 2.02 -9.19 14.03
CA THR A 138 3.29 -8.67 14.52
C THR A 138 4.43 -9.53 14.00
N TYR A 139 5.52 -8.89 13.59
CA TYR A 139 6.71 -9.51 13.01
C TYR A 139 7.97 -9.00 13.72
N SER A 140 9.07 -9.74 13.59
CA SER A 140 10.40 -9.21 13.89
C SER A 140 10.71 -8.05 12.96
N MET A 141 11.33 -7.00 13.50
CA MET A 141 11.70 -5.81 12.74
C MET A 141 12.87 -6.11 11.79
N PRO A 142 12.73 -5.86 10.48
CA PRO A 142 13.87 -5.86 9.54
C PRO A 142 14.94 -4.84 9.94
N GLU A 143 16.21 -5.07 9.56
CA GLU A 143 17.33 -4.18 9.92
C GLU A 143 17.13 -2.75 9.41
N ASP A 144 16.62 -2.59 8.19
CA ASP A 144 16.37 -1.30 7.54
C ASP A 144 14.88 -0.92 7.53
N PHE A 145 14.16 -1.25 8.62
CA PHE A 145 12.72 -0.99 8.69
C PHE A 145 12.37 0.50 8.67
N GLU A 146 11.52 0.89 7.72
CA GLU A 146 10.85 2.18 7.69
C GLU A 146 9.34 2.04 7.94
N GLN A 147 8.78 2.94 8.77
CA GLN A 147 7.33 3.02 8.93
C GLN A 147 6.70 3.59 7.66
N CYS A 148 5.76 2.85 7.08
CA CYS A 148 5.07 3.25 5.87
C CYS A 148 3.66 2.65 5.83
N ALA A 149 2.84 3.11 4.88
CA ALA A 149 1.65 2.39 4.47
C ALA A 149 1.79 1.96 3.01
N LEU A 150 1.35 0.75 2.68
CA LEU A 150 1.15 0.33 1.30
C LEU A 150 -0.34 0.38 0.97
N ILE A 151 -0.66 0.81 -0.24
CA ILE A 151 -1.99 0.63 -0.85
C ILE A 151 -1.84 -0.39 -1.96
N LEU A 152 -2.61 -1.47 -1.89
CA LEU A 152 -2.67 -2.51 -2.89
C LEU A 152 -4.01 -2.43 -3.64
N ARG A 153 -3.94 -2.47 -4.96
CA ARG A 153 -5.10 -2.56 -5.86
C ARG A 153 -5.26 -3.99 -6.34
N PHE A 154 -6.48 -4.48 -6.23
CA PHE A 154 -6.97 -5.71 -6.83
C PHE A 154 -8.05 -5.38 -7.86
N ASP A 155 -8.49 -6.36 -8.62
CA ASP A 155 -9.65 -6.17 -9.49
C ASP A 155 -10.90 -5.97 -8.63
N GLY A 156 -11.49 -4.77 -8.69
CA GLY A 156 -12.68 -4.39 -7.91
C GLY A 156 -12.44 -3.94 -6.46
N ALA A 157 -11.26 -4.15 -5.86
CA ALA A 157 -11.01 -3.86 -4.45
C ALA A 157 -9.66 -3.20 -4.16
N GLN A 158 -9.52 -2.59 -2.99
CA GLN A 158 -8.27 -2.02 -2.51
C GLN A 158 -8.06 -2.32 -1.02
N VAL A 159 -6.81 -2.55 -0.64
CA VAL A 159 -6.42 -2.78 0.77
C VAL A 159 -5.22 -1.91 1.10
N GLY A 160 -5.31 -1.20 2.21
CA GLY A 160 -4.21 -0.45 2.80
C GLY A 160 -3.56 -1.27 3.90
N VAL A 161 -2.23 -1.35 3.94
CA VAL A 161 -1.48 -2.03 4.99
C VAL A 161 -0.52 -1.05 5.64
N ALA A 162 -0.74 -0.75 6.91
CA ALA A 162 0.11 0.13 7.70
C ALA A 162 1.18 -0.68 8.44
N PHE A 163 2.44 -0.32 8.29
CA PHE A 163 3.58 -0.90 8.97
C PHE A 163 4.12 0.07 10.01
N MET A 164 4.07 -0.34 11.28
CA MET A 164 4.43 0.52 12.42
C MET A 164 5.40 -0.21 13.34
N GLN A 165 6.41 0.50 13.85
CA GLN A 165 7.24 -0.03 14.93
C GLN A 165 6.43 0.00 16.22
N THR A 166 6.30 -1.15 16.88
CA THR A 166 5.44 -1.31 18.07
C THR A 166 6.19 -1.81 19.31
N GLY A 167 7.46 -2.20 19.14
CA GLY A 167 8.39 -2.52 20.21
C GLY A 167 9.82 -2.25 19.78
N GLU A 168 10.80 -2.59 20.63
CA GLU A 168 12.23 -2.38 20.35
C GLU A 168 12.65 -3.08 19.05
N ASP A 169 12.33 -4.37 18.92
CA ASP A 169 12.69 -5.21 17.76
C ASP A 169 11.46 -5.78 17.03
N THR A 170 10.29 -5.13 17.16
CA THR A 170 9.03 -5.66 16.62
C THR A 170 8.23 -4.60 15.88
N ILE A 171 7.65 -5.01 14.76
CA ILE A 171 6.73 -4.21 13.95
C ILE A 171 5.37 -4.86 13.96
N THR A 172 4.32 -4.05 13.84
CA THR A 172 2.96 -4.52 13.60
C THR A 172 2.51 -4.01 12.26
N ALA A 173 2.03 -4.93 11.41
CA ALA A 173 1.39 -4.62 10.16
C ALA A 173 -0.12 -4.84 10.30
N THR A 174 -0.91 -3.84 9.91
CA THR A 174 -2.37 -3.90 9.96
C THR A 174 -2.96 -3.58 8.60
N ALA A 175 -3.71 -4.53 8.05
CA ALA A 175 -4.45 -4.38 6.82
C ALA A 175 -5.88 -3.87 7.10
N TYR A 176 -6.32 -2.97 6.24
CA TYR A 176 -7.65 -2.36 6.24
C TYR A 176 -8.19 -2.40 4.82
N PRO A 177 -9.42 -2.87 4.57
CA PRO A 177 -10.03 -2.58 3.27
C PRO A 177 -10.20 -1.07 3.14
N LEU A 178 -9.95 -0.56 1.93
CA LEU A 178 -10.13 0.84 1.58
C LEU A 178 -11.31 0.93 0.62
N PHE A 179 -12.19 1.88 0.90
CA PHE A 179 -13.36 2.13 0.06
C PHE A 179 -13.18 3.44 -0.71
N LEU A 180 -13.86 3.57 -1.84
CA LEU A 180 -13.87 4.80 -2.63
C LEU A 180 -15.23 5.49 -2.49
N ALA A 181 -15.24 6.82 -2.54
CA ALA A 181 -16.48 7.56 -2.72
C ALA A 181 -17.03 7.32 -4.14
N GLU A 182 -18.36 7.43 -4.33
CA GLU A 182 -19.04 7.06 -5.59
C GLU A 182 -18.44 7.70 -6.85
N ASP A 183 -17.93 8.92 -6.74
CA ASP A 183 -17.36 9.70 -7.85
C ASP A 183 -15.83 9.85 -7.77
N SER A 184 -15.14 9.01 -7.00
CA SER A 184 -13.68 9.07 -6.83
C SER A 184 -12.98 7.83 -7.37
N SER A 185 -11.90 8.04 -8.12
CA SER A 185 -10.96 6.97 -8.46
C SER A 185 -9.94 6.72 -7.36
N LEU A 186 -9.29 5.56 -7.41
CA LEU A 186 -8.16 5.25 -6.53
C LEU A 186 -7.03 6.24 -6.73
N GLU A 187 -6.68 6.52 -7.99
CA GLU A 187 -5.59 7.42 -8.36
C GLU A 187 -5.85 8.84 -7.82
N GLU A 188 -7.06 9.39 -7.99
CA GLU A 188 -7.41 10.71 -7.43
C GLU A 188 -7.33 10.72 -5.90
N SER A 189 -7.76 9.64 -5.26
CA SER A 189 -7.74 9.53 -3.80
C SER A 189 -6.30 9.42 -3.27
N ILE A 190 -5.41 8.71 -3.99
CA ILE A 190 -3.98 8.65 -3.69
C ILE A 190 -3.30 10.00 -3.94
N GLU A 191 -3.61 10.66 -5.05
CA GLU A 191 -3.10 12.00 -5.35
C GLU A 191 -3.48 12.98 -4.24
N ALA A 192 -4.71 12.94 -3.75
CA ALA A 192 -5.18 13.79 -2.65
C ALA A 192 -4.37 13.64 -1.35
N ILE A 193 -3.79 12.46 -1.07
CA ILE A 193 -2.87 12.26 0.07
C ILE A 193 -1.60 13.10 -0.09
N SER A 194 -1.12 13.25 -1.32
CA SER A 194 0.12 13.98 -1.64
C SER A 194 -0.09 15.48 -1.88
N GLN A 195 -1.34 15.95 -1.97
CA GLN A 195 -1.64 17.34 -2.32
C GLN A 195 -1.50 18.30 -1.12
N GLY A 196 -0.66 19.33 -1.29
CA GLY A 196 -0.45 20.46 -0.37
C GLY A 196 0.79 21.28 -0.77
N ASP A 197 0.85 22.57 -0.39
CA ASP A 197 2.01 23.44 -0.67
C ASP A 197 3.33 22.90 -0.07
N VAL A 198 3.19 22.06 0.96
CA VAL A 198 4.25 21.24 1.54
C VAL A 198 3.68 19.82 1.67
N PRO A 199 4.06 18.86 0.80
CA PRO A 199 3.51 17.52 0.87
C PRO A 199 3.95 16.86 2.18
N LEU A 200 2.98 16.65 3.07
CA LEU A 200 3.20 16.02 4.37
C LEU A 200 3.48 14.52 4.21
N MET A 201 2.96 13.93 3.14
CA MET A 201 3.17 12.53 2.78
C MET A 201 3.83 12.44 1.40
N ALA A 202 4.82 11.56 1.29
CA ALA A 202 5.42 11.18 0.02
C ALA A 202 4.73 9.90 -0.48
N VAL A 203 4.32 9.91 -1.75
CA VAL A 203 3.69 8.77 -2.41
C VAL A 203 4.59 8.29 -3.54
N GLU A 204 4.85 6.99 -3.58
CA GLU A 204 5.63 6.32 -4.61
C GLU A 204 4.77 5.22 -5.24
N LYS A 205 4.69 5.18 -6.57
CA LYS A 205 4.05 4.07 -7.29
C LYS A 205 5.09 2.98 -7.52
N LEU A 206 4.79 1.75 -7.07
CA LEU A 206 5.66 0.59 -7.24
C LEU A 206 5.42 -0.04 -8.62
N PHE A 207 4.15 -0.29 -8.98
CA PHE A 207 3.71 -0.75 -10.30
C PHE A 207 2.24 -0.43 -10.57
#